data_AF-A0A972M830-F1
#
_entry.id   AF-A0A972M830-F1
#
_cell.length_a   1.000
_cell.length_b   1.000
_cell.length_c   1.000
_cell.angle_alpha   90.00
_cell.angle_beta   90.00
_cell.angle_gamma   90.00
#
_symmetry.space_group_name_H-M   'P 1'
#
loop_
_entity.id
_entity.type
_entity.pdbx_description
1 polymer ?
#
loop_
_entity_poly.entity_id
_entity_poly.type
_entity_poly.pdbx_seq_one_letter_code
_entity_poly.pdbx_strand_id
1 'polypeptide(L)'
;MRTHRRRLVGIGLVASLILVLAAVSACGPNPTPRDLPQLLPSPTPRPKATATPTRLPSPTPSPTPSPAPTHTPTPASSRAPGLGGGRGAAATVWPQLVHVKQLLIHPDYAFLWASLPTTPRGNELFQMLTRHYAEWELLLHRDPTWVRRSYEVLILGQPLARALREGRGDAVPVDPKALAALQAYLTDLQAVVSPAFAADIQAFMARVPW
;
A
#
# COMPACT_ATOMS: atom_id res chain seq x y z
N MET A 1 8.52 -3.64 50.80
CA MET A 1 8.81 -3.13 49.43
C MET A 1 7.70 -3.36 48.37
N ARG A 2 6.45 -3.76 48.72
CA ARG A 2 5.37 -4.01 47.72
C ARG A 2 4.36 -2.87 47.53
N THR A 3 4.46 -1.78 48.29
CA THR A 3 3.46 -0.68 48.30
C THR A 3 3.73 0.42 47.27
N HIS A 4 4.94 0.55 46.72
CA HIS A 4 5.26 1.60 45.73
C HIS A 4 4.80 1.29 44.29
N ARG A 5 4.71 0.01 43.89
CA ARG A 5 4.29 -0.35 42.52
C ARG A 5 2.81 -0.10 42.24
N ARG A 6 1.94 -0.09 43.25
CA ARG A 6 0.50 0.17 43.06
C ARG A 6 0.18 1.65 42.87
N ARG A 7 1.03 2.57 43.34
CA ARG A 7 0.81 4.02 43.21
C ARG A 7 1.18 4.57 41.82
N LEU A 8 2.14 3.94 41.13
CA LEU A 8 2.55 4.35 39.78
C LEU A 8 1.55 3.93 38.69
N VAL A 9 0.86 2.80 38.85
CA VAL A 9 -0.15 2.34 37.87
C VAL A 9 -1.42 3.22 37.91
N GLY A 10 -1.81 3.71 39.09
CA GLY A 10 -2.98 4.59 39.23
C GLY A 10 -2.79 5.97 38.57
N ILE A 11 -1.59 6.55 38.66
CA ILE A 11 -1.30 7.87 38.07
C ILE A 11 -1.29 7.81 36.53
N GLY A 12 -0.78 6.72 35.96
CA GLY A 12 -0.79 6.51 34.50
C GLY A 12 -2.19 6.40 33.89
N LEU A 13 -3.12 5.73 34.59
CA LEU A 13 -4.51 5.58 34.12
C LEU A 13 -5.29 6.90 34.16
N VAL A 14 -5.08 7.72 35.19
CA VAL A 14 -5.74 9.03 35.31
C VAL A 14 -5.20 10.01 34.27
N ALA A 15 -3.87 10.04 34.03
CA ALA A 15 -3.28 10.89 32.98
C ALA A 15 -3.76 10.48 31.57
N SER A 16 -3.91 9.18 31.30
CA SER A 16 -4.40 8.70 30.01
C SER A 16 -5.89 9.01 29.79
N LEU A 17 -6.71 8.97 30.86
CA LEU A 17 -8.13 9.32 30.78
C LEU A 17 -8.33 10.83 30.53
N ILE A 18 -7.52 11.68 31.16
CA ILE A 18 -7.57 13.14 30.96
C ILE A 18 -7.15 13.52 29.53
N LEU A 19 -6.16 12.82 28.96
CA LEU A 19 -5.72 13.07 27.57
C LEU A 19 -6.81 12.68 26.54
N VAL A 20 -7.55 11.60 26.80
CA VAL A 20 -8.67 11.17 25.93
C VAL A 20 -9.85 12.14 26.04
N LEU A 21 -10.16 12.66 27.24
CA LEU A 21 -11.22 13.65 27.42
C LEU A 21 -10.91 14.99 26.73
N ALA A 22 -9.64 15.42 26.72
CA ALA A 22 -9.21 16.63 26.02
C ALA A 22 -9.33 16.50 24.49
N ALA A 23 -9.16 15.30 23.93
CA ALA A 23 -9.28 15.06 22.49
C ALA A 23 -10.73 15.07 21.99
N VAL A 24 -11.70 14.70 22.82
CA VAL A 24 -13.14 14.69 22.45
C VAL A 24 -13.75 16.09 22.51
N SER A 25 -13.14 17.02 23.25
CA SER A 25 -13.67 18.38 23.42
C SER A 25 -13.29 19.37 22.29
N ALA A 26 -12.63 18.90 21.22
CA ALA A 26 -12.23 19.73 20.07
C ALA A 26 -13.21 19.66 18.87
N CYS A 27 -14.35 18.98 19.00
CA CYS A 27 -15.38 19.00 17.96
C CYS A 27 -16.19 20.30 18.05
N GLY A 28 -15.81 21.30 17.25
CA GLY A 28 -16.53 22.56 17.14
C GLY A 28 -17.94 22.39 16.56
N PRO A 29 -18.83 23.40 16.73
CA PRO A 29 -20.19 23.35 16.24
C PRO A 29 -20.24 23.22 14.71
N ASN A 30 -21.08 22.29 14.28
CA ASN A 30 -21.43 21.98 12.90
C ASN A 30 -21.79 23.25 12.11
N PRO A 31 -21.11 23.57 10.99
CA PRO A 31 -21.44 24.75 10.21
C PRO A 31 -22.84 24.61 9.58
N THR A 32 -23.64 25.66 9.75
CA THR A 32 -24.98 25.83 9.17
C THR A 32 -24.96 25.58 7.65
N PRO A 33 -25.94 24.84 7.08
CA PRO A 33 -26.04 24.63 5.63
C PRO A 33 -26.20 25.98 4.93
N ARG A 34 -25.24 26.31 4.07
CA ARG A 34 -25.26 27.50 3.22
C ARG A 34 -26.04 27.16 1.96
N ASP A 35 -27.08 27.94 1.67
CA ASP A 35 -27.92 27.80 0.47
C ASP A 35 -27.04 27.76 -0.79
N LEU A 36 -27.12 26.63 -1.50
CA LEU A 36 -26.42 26.41 -2.76
C LEU A 36 -27.16 27.14 -3.89
N PRO A 37 -26.44 27.85 -4.78
CA PRO A 37 -27.05 28.50 -5.95
C PRO A 37 -27.68 27.45 -6.87
N GLN A 38 -28.93 27.70 -7.29
CA GLN A 38 -29.63 26.90 -8.29
C GLN A 38 -28.81 26.86 -9.58
N LEU A 39 -28.38 25.66 -9.96
CA LEU A 39 -27.68 25.41 -11.21
C LEU A 39 -28.67 25.53 -12.37
N LEU A 40 -28.42 26.47 -13.28
CA LEU A 40 -29.11 26.56 -14.56
C LEU A 40 -28.92 25.25 -15.37
N PRO A 41 -29.91 24.85 -16.18
CA PRO A 41 -29.81 23.66 -17.01
C PRO A 41 -28.64 23.80 -18.01
N SER A 42 -27.72 22.83 -17.94
CA SER A 42 -26.56 22.74 -18.83
C SER A 42 -27.02 22.44 -20.26
N PRO A 43 -26.46 23.12 -21.29
CA PRO A 43 -26.87 22.92 -22.68
C PRO A 43 -26.61 21.48 -23.13
N THR A 44 -27.58 20.90 -23.82
CA THR A 44 -27.52 19.54 -24.35
C THR A 44 -26.36 19.42 -25.34
N PRO A 45 -25.41 18.49 -25.13
CA PRO A 45 -24.27 18.33 -26.02
C PRO A 45 -24.74 17.84 -27.40
N ARG A 46 -24.30 18.55 -28.45
CA ARG A 46 -24.55 18.19 -29.85
C ARG A 46 -23.74 16.93 -30.20
N PRO A 47 -24.31 15.94 -30.90
CA PRO A 47 -23.61 14.72 -31.26
C PRO A 47 -22.37 15.03 -32.10
N LYS A 48 -21.21 14.55 -31.64
CA LYS A 48 -19.92 14.68 -32.32
C LYS A 48 -19.81 13.60 -33.40
N ALA A 49 -19.40 14.00 -34.60
CA ALA A 49 -19.24 13.10 -35.73
C ALA A 49 -18.34 11.91 -35.38
N THR A 50 -18.85 10.70 -35.61
CA THR A 50 -18.15 9.45 -35.37
C THR A 50 -17.05 9.28 -36.40
N ALA A 51 -15.79 9.18 -35.95
CA ALA A 51 -14.66 8.94 -36.83
C ALA A 51 -14.75 7.52 -37.44
N THR A 52 -14.51 7.43 -38.74
CA THR A 52 -14.47 6.18 -39.50
C THR A 52 -13.29 5.32 -39.01
N PRO A 53 -13.46 4.00 -38.79
CA PRO A 53 -12.40 3.15 -38.26
C PRO A 53 -11.24 3.02 -39.25
N THR A 54 -10.05 3.42 -38.82
CA THR A 54 -8.79 3.20 -39.53
C THR A 54 -8.40 1.73 -39.43
N ARG A 55 -8.05 1.09 -40.55
CA ARG A 55 -7.61 -0.31 -40.58
C ARG A 55 -6.33 -0.48 -39.77
N LEU A 56 -6.33 -1.43 -38.84
CA LEU A 56 -5.18 -1.77 -38.02
C LEU A 56 -4.12 -2.49 -38.87
N PRO A 57 -2.83 -2.13 -38.78
CA PRO A 57 -1.76 -2.86 -39.45
C PRO A 57 -1.65 -4.30 -38.92
N SER A 58 -1.30 -5.22 -39.83
CA SER A 58 -1.12 -6.65 -39.53
C SER A 58 0.06 -6.86 -38.57
N PRO A 59 -0.03 -7.77 -37.58
CA PRO A 59 1.05 -8.01 -36.63
C PRO A 59 2.26 -8.64 -37.32
N THR A 60 3.43 -8.04 -37.07
CA THR A 60 4.74 -8.59 -37.45
C THR A 60 5.01 -9.86 -36.64
N PRO A 61 5.54 -10.94 -37.25
CA PRO A 61 5.86 -12.17 -36.51
C PRO A 61 6.88 -11.91 -35.39
N SER A 62 6.63 -12.50 -34.21
CA SER A 62 7.55 -12.43 -33.07
C SER A 62 8.78 -13.32 -33.31
N PRO A 63 9.98 -12.86 -32.94
CA PRO A 63 11.18 -13.70 -32.98
C PRO A 63 11.08 -14.86 -31.98
N THR A 64 11.67 -15.99 -32.35
CA THR A 64 11.79 -17.20 -31.54
C THR A 64 12.72 -16.95 -30.34
N PRO A 65 12.37 -17.39 -29.11
CA PRO A 65 13.21 -17.19 -27.95
C PRO A 65 14.54 -17.95 -28.07
N SER A 66 15.63 -17.25 -27.76
CA SER A 66 16.98 -17.83 -27.64
C SER A 66 17.05 -18.72 -26.39
N PRO A 67 17.80 -19.85 -26.43
CA PRO A 67 17.94 -20.73 -25.26
C PRO A 67 18.54 -20.00 -24.06
N ALA A 68 18.03 -20.32 -22.88
CA ALA A 68 18.47 -19.75 -21.61
C ALA A 68 19.89 -20.21 -21.26
N PRO A 69 20.75 -19.32 -20.72
CA PRO A 69 22.07 -19.69 -20.27
C PRO A 69 22.00 -20.65 -19.07
N THR A 70 22.84 -21.67 -19.09
CA THR A 70 22.98 -22.63 -17.99
C THR A 70 23.68 -21.98 -16.82
N HIS A 71 23.06 -21.94 -15.64
CA HIS A 71 23.66 -21.37 -14.44
C HIS A 71 24.76 -22.30 -13.89
N THR A 72 26.00 -21.82 -13.88
CA THR A 72 27.11 -22.41 -13.14
C THR A 72 26.89 -22.20 -11.64
N PRO A 73 27.00 -23.23 -10.78
CA PRO A 73 26.79 -23.07 -9.34
C PRO A 73 27.85 -22.16 -8.70
N THR A 74 27.38 -21.19 -7.92
CA THR A 74 28.21 -20.29 -7.11
C THR A 74 28.75 -21.04 -5.89
N PRO A 75 30.07 -20.99 -5.59
CA PRO A 75 30.62 -21.62 -4.40
C PRO A 75 30.10 -20.96 -3.11
N ALA A 76 29.85 -21.79 -2.10
CA ALA A 76 29.35 -21.38 -0.80
C ALA A 76 30.37 -20.49 -0.07
N SER A 77 29.97 -19.26 0.27
CA SER A 77 30.80 -18.33 1.04
C SER A 77 30.89 -18.77 2.50
N SER A 78 32.11 -19.02 2.95
CA SER A 78 32.47 -19.32 4.33
C SER A 78 32.15 -18.15 5.26
N ARG A 79 31.53 -18.47 6.41
CA ARG A 79 31.11 -17.52 7.44
C ARG A 79 32.33 -17.03 8.24
N ALA A 80 32.59 -15.73 8.23
CA ALA A 80 33.48 -15.09 9.20
C ALA A 80 32.68 -14.61 10.43
N PRO A 81 33.12 -14.90 11.67
CA PRO A 81 32.48 -14.38 12.87
C PRO A 81 33.09 -13.05 13.32
N GLY A 82 32.21 -12.08 13.60
CA GLY A 82 32.41 -11.08 14.65
C GLY A 82 33.09 -9.76 14.28
N LEU A 83 32.41 -8.65 14.62
CA LEU A 83 32.89 -7.35 15.14
C LEU A 83 31.63 -6.44 15.16
N GLY A 84 31.14 -5.93 16.28
CA GLY A 84 31.82 -4.95 17.14
C GLY A 84 31.22 -3.56 16.82
N GLY A 85 30.49 -2.97 17.78
CA GLY A 85 29.58 -1.85 17.53
C GLY A 85 30.20 -0.49 17.24
N GLY A 86 29.35 0.44 16.81
CA GLY A 86 29.66 1.87 16.66
C GLY A 86 28.40 2.73 16.74
N ARG A 87 28.23 3.43 17.86
CA ARG A 87 27.27 4.52 18.07
C ARG A 87 27.84 5.80 17.46
N GLY A 88 27.02 6.52 16.69
CA GLY A 88 27.17 7.97 16.48
C GLY A 88 27.52 8.40 15.06
N ALA A 89 26.49 8.74 14.26
CA ALA A 89 26.54 9.83 13.27
C ALA A 89 25.13 10.08 12.72
N ALA A 90 24.52 11.19 13.13
CA ALA A 90 23.39 11.77 12.40
C ALA A 90 23.95 12.52 11.19
N ALA A 91 24.10 11.83 10.05
CA ALA A 91 24.31 12.47 8.74
C ALA A 91 24.04 11.47 7.62
N THR A 92 23.14 11.87 6.71
CA THR A 92 22.77 11.21 5.45
C THR A 92 21.77 10.04 5.59
N VAL A 93 20.49 10.33 5.35
CA VAL A 93 19.36 9.36 5.32
C VAL A 93 19.45 8.38 4.13
N TRP A 94 20.40 8.59 3.20
CA TRP A 94 20.47 7.86 1.93
C TRP A 94 21.08 6.44 1.98
N PRO A 95 22.12 6.13 2.78
CA PRO A 95 22.64 4.76 2.87
C PRO A 95 21.69 3.80 3.62
N GLN A 96 20.79 4.32 4.45
CA GLN A 96 19.77 3.50 5.13
C GLN A 96 18.64 3.09 4.18
N LEU A 97 18.25 3.92 3.21
CA LEU A 97 17.25 3.54 2.20
C LEU A 97 17.78 2.53 1.16
N VAL A 98 19.09 2.52 0.90
CA VAL A 98 19.73 1.44 0.13
C VAL A 98 19.81 0.13 0.93
N HIS A 99 19.98 0.19 2.25
CA HIS A 99 19.75 -0.95 3.13
C HIS A 99 18.26 -1.34 3.19
N VAL A 100 17.31 -0.42 3.03
CA VAL A 100 15.88 -0.72 2.87
C VAL A 100 15.59 -1.42 1.54
N LYS A 101 16.35 -1.13 0.47
CA LYS A 101 16.32 -1.95 -0.76
C LYS A 101 16.86 -3.36 -0.55
N GLN A 102 17.86 -3.56 0.29
CA GLN A 102 18.32 -4.91 0.67
C GLN A 102 17.36 -5.59 1.68
N LEU A 103 16.58 -4.79 2.43
CA LEU A 103 15.43 -5.21 3.25
C LEU A 103 14.10 -5.18 2.46
N LEU A 104 14.11 -5.12 1.12
CA LEU A 104 12.99 -5.61 0.30
C LEU A 104 12.82 -7.13 0.46
N ILE A 105 13.75 -7.78 1.18
CA ILE A 105 13.54 -9.01 1.94
C ILE A 105 13.00 -8.67 3.34
N HIS A 106 11.95 -7.85 3.44
CA HIS A 106 11.15 -7.85 4.66
C HIS A 106 10.34 -9.14 4.57
N PRO A 107 10.44 -10.06 5.54
CA PRO A 107 9.68 -11.31 5.49
C PRO A 107 8.18 -11.04 5.29
N ASP A 108 7.69 -9.89 5.77
CA ASP A 108 6.31 -9.43 5.60
C ASP A 108 5.96 -9.03 4.14
N TYR A 109 6.92 -8.53 3.35
CA TYR A 109 6.70 -8.20 1.93
C TYR A 109 6.60 -9.48 1.11
N ALA A 110 7.60 -10.37 1.19
CA ALA A 110 7.55 -11.67 0.53
C ALA A 110 6.30 -12.46 0.93
N PHE A 111 5.88 -12.31 2.19
CA PHE A 111 4.66 -12.90 2.73
C PHE A 111 3.37 -12.34 2.12
N LEU A 112 3.24 -11.03 1.96
CA LEU A 112 2.12 -10.40 1.28
C LEU A 112 2.08 -10.77 -0.21
N TRP A 113 3.24 -10.81 -0.87
CA TRP A 113 3.34 -11.27 -2.26
C TRP A 113 2.99 -12.75 -2.43
N ALA A 114 3.30 -13.61 -1.45
CA ALA A 114 2.93 -15.02 -1.49
C ALA A 114 1.45 -15.27 -1.12
N SER A 115 0.83 -14.38 -0.33
CA SER A 115 -0.54 -14.56 0.18
C SER A 115 -1.61 -13.87 -0.65
N LEU A 116 -1.31 -12.75 -1.33
CA LEU A 116 -2.29 -12.08 -2.19
C LEU A 116 -2.86 -13.01 -3.28
N PRO A 117 -2.05 -13.80 -4.01
CA PRO A 117 -2.56 -14.68 -5.07
C PRO A 117 -3.48 -15.82 -4.57
N THR A 118 -3.53 -16.10 -3.26
CA THR A 118 -4.32 -17.22 -2.73
C THR A 118 -5.82 -16.94 -2.66
N THR A 119 -6.22 -15.68 -2.86
CA THR A 119 -7.63 -15.29 -2.97
C THR A 119 -7.90 -14.66 -4.34
N PRO A 120 -9.11 -14.79 -4.91
CA PRO A 120 -9.44 -14.16 -6.18
C PRO A 120 -9.20 -12.64 -6.17
N ARG A 121 -9.61 -11.94 -5.10
CA ARG A 121 -9.44 -10.49 -4.97
C ARG A 121 -8.00 -10.06 -4.72
N GLY A 122 -7.28 -10.79 -3.87
CA GLY A 122 -5.86 -10.53 -3.67
C GLY A 122 -5.05 -10.76 -4.95
N ASN A 123 -5.40 -11.78 -5.75
CA ASN A 123 -4.78 -12.02 -7.06
C ASN A 123 -5.07 -10.89 -8.05
N GLU A 124 -6.29 -10.35 -8.07
CA GLU A 124 -6.59 -9.17 -8.90
C GLU A 124 -5.73 -7.95 -8.52
N LEU A 125 -5.62 -7.65 -7.21
CA LEU A 125 -4.77 -6.57 -6.71
C LEU A 125 -3.30 -6.81 -7.07
N PHE A 126 -2.83 -8.04 -6.88
CA PHE A 126 -1.47 -8.46 -7.22
C PHE A 126 -1.16 -8.28 -8.70
N GLN A 127 -2.06 -8.73 -9.58
CA GLN A 127 -1.89 -8.62 -11.03
C GLN A 127 -1.90 -7.16 -11.48
N MET A 128 -2.75 -6.33 -10.88
CA MET A 128 -2.76 -4.89 -11.13
C MET A 128 -1.43 -4.24 -10.75
N LEU A 129 -0.93 -4.48 -9.51
CA LEU A 129 0.33 -3.93 -9.04
C LEU A 129 1.52 -4.44 -9.86
N THR A 130 1.50 -5.71 -10.28
CA THR A 130 2.56 -6.31 -11.12
C THR A 130 2.60 -5.69 -12.50
N ARG A 131 1.42 -5.47 -13.12
CA ARG A 131 1.30 -4.84 -14.44
C ARG A 131 1.88 -3.42 -14.45
N HIS A 132 1.71 -2.69 -13.35
CA HIS A 132 2.18 -1.31 -13.20
C HIS A 132 3.39 -1.18 -12.28
N TYR A 133 4.16 -2.26 -12.09
CA TYR A 133 5.23 -2.32 -11.09
C TYR A 133 6.30 -1.25 -11.31
N ALA A 134 6.74 -1.04 -12.56
CA ALA A 134 7.79 -0.05 -12.86
C ALA A 134 7.36 1.39 -12.50
N GLU A 135 6.10 1.75 -12.77
CA GLU A 135 5.56 3.06 -12.44
C GLU A 135 5.41 3.23 -10.93
N TRP A 136 4.85 2.21 -10.25
CA TRP A 136 4.72 2.20 -8.80
C TRP A 136 6.08 2.26 -8.09
N GLU A 137 7.08 1.52 -8.58
CA GLU A 137 8.43 1.56 -8.04
C GLU A 137 9.05 2.96 -8.22
N LEU A 138 8.92 3.58 -9.40
CA LEU A 138 9.40 4.95 -9.63
C LEU A 138 8.74 5.96 -8.67
N LEU A 139 7.45 5.80 -8.38
CA LEU A 139 6.73 6.64 -7.42
C LEU A 139 7.32 6.49 -6.00
N LEU A 140 7.56 5.26 -5.55
CA LEU A 140 8.18 4.97 -4.25
C LEU A 140 9.58 5.57 -4.12
N HIS A 141 10.34 5.61 -5.22
CA HIS A 141 11.68 6.21 -5.25
C HIS A 141 11.64 7.73 -5.21
N ARG A 142 10.68 8.33 -5.92
CA ARG A 142 10.58 9.78 -6.06
C ARG A 142 10.03 10.44 -4.80
N ASP A 143 9.12 9.77 -4.10
CA ASP A 143 8.45 10.32 -2.94
C ASP A 143 8.35 9.30 -1.79
N PRO A 144 9.12 9.50 -0.70
CA PRO A 144 9.18 8.58 0.43
C PRO A 144 7.88 8.52 1.24
N THR A 145 6.93 9.43 1.03
CA THR A 145 5.61 9.35 1.70
C THR A 145 4.83 8.12 1.22
N TRP A 146 4.99 7.71 -0.04
CA TRP A 146 4.38 6.49 -0.59
C TRP A 146 4.92 5.22 0.06
N VAL A 147 6.21 5.22 0.43
CA VAL A 147 6.81 4.11 1.19
C VAL A 147 6.10 3.99 2.53
N ARG A 148 5.99 5.08 3.30
CA ARG A 148 5.30 5.08 4.61
C ARG A 148 3.85 4.61 4.48
N ARG A 149 3.10 5.16 3.53
CA ARG A 149 1.69 4.80 3.29
C ARG A 149 1.52 3.33 2.90
N SER A 150 2.42 2.79 2.06
CA SER A 150 2.40 1.36 1.73
C SER A 150 2.61 0.49 2.97
N TYR A 151 3.54 0.86 3.86
CA TYR A 151 3.75 0.15 5.13
C TYR A 151 2.54 0.20 6.05
N GLU A 152 1.83 1.33 6.14
CA GLU A 152 0.61 1.45 6.95
C GLU A 152 -0.46 0.45 6.50
N VAL A 153 -0.70 0.34 5.19
CA VAL A 153 -1.63 -0.64 4.61
C VAL A 153 -1.18 -2.08 4.91
N LEU A 154 0.12 -2.38 4.74
CA LEU A 154 0.65 -3.72 4.97
C LEU A 154 0.58 -4.14 6.45
N ILE A 155 0.86 -3.22 7.38
CA ILE A 155 0.77 -3.46 8.82
C ILE A 155 -0.68 -3.78 9.21
N LEU A 156 -1.64 -2.99 8.72
CA LEU A 156 -3.06 -3.23 9.00
C LEU A 156 -3.57 -4.53 8.34
N GLY A 157 -3.03 -4.91 7.19
CA GLY A 157 -3.35 -6.17 6.50
C GLY A 157 -2.67 -7.42 7.07
N GLN A 158 -1.67 -7.28 7.95
CA GLN A 158 -0.86 -8.41 8.45
C GLN A 158 -1.69 -9.53 9.12
N PRO A 159 -2.73 -9.25 9.94
CA PRO A 159 -3.55 -10.30 10.53
C PRO A 159 -4.29 -11.14 9.48
N LEU A 160 -4.81 -10.50 8.44
CA LEU A 160 -5.51 -11.18 7.34
C LEU A 160 -4.54 -12.05 6.54
N ALA A 161 -3.38 -11.51 6.19
CA ALA A 161 -2.35 -12.28 5.49
C ALA A 161 -1.92 -13.51 6.31
N ARG A 162 -1.75 -13.36 7.64
CA ARG A 162 -1.48 -14.47 8.56
C ARG A 162 -2.58 -15.54 8.52
N ALA A 163 -3.83 -15.11 8.56
CA ALA A 163 -4.98 -16.01 8.49
C ALA A 163 -5.01 -16.80 7.18
N LEU A 164 -4.77 -16.14 6.05
CA LEU A 164 -4.72 -16.79 4.73
C LEU A 164 -3.68 -17.90 4.67
N ARG A 165 -2.46 -17.65 5.21
CA ARG A 165 -1.42 -18.68 5.27
C ARG A 165 -1.82 -19.87 6.13
N GLU A 166 -2.52 -19.62 7.22
CA GLU A 166 -2.95 -20.66 8.16
C GLU A 166 -4.19 -21.43 7.66
N GLY A 167 -4.67 -21.16 6.43
CA GLY A 167 -5.90 -21.76 5.90
C GLY A 167 -7.16 -21.27 6.59
N ARG A 168 -7.08 -20.13 7.30
CA ARG A 168 -8.18 -19.51 8.06
C ARG A 168 -8.70 -18.23 7.40
N GLY A 169 -8.44 -18.05 6.11
CA GLY A 169 -8.78 -16.84 5.34
C GLY A 169 -10.24 -16.42 5.48
N ASP A 170 -11.15 -17.38 5.33
CA ASP A 170 -12.60 -17.12 5.36
C ASP A 170 -13.14 -16.84 6.77
N ALA A 171 -12.36 -17.17 7.81
CA ALA A 171 -12.77 -17.05 9.21
C ALA A 171 -12.30 -15.75 9.86
N VAL A 172 -11.43 -14.97 9.21
CA VAL A 172 -10.89 -13.73 9.78
C VAL A 172 -11.65 -12.53 9.22
N PRO A 173 -12.42 -11.82 10.05
CA PRO A 173 -13.09 -10.61 9.61
C PRO A 173 -12.03 -9.60 9.15
N VAL A 174 -12.29 -8.98 8.00
CA VAL A 174 -11.45 -7.89 7.50
C VAL A 174 -11.60 -6.73 8.47
N ASP A 175 -10.48 -6.25 9.02
CA ASP A 175 -10.48 -5.06 9.88
C ASP A 175 -10.96 -3.86 9.05
N PRO A 176 -12.06 -3.18 9.45
CA PRO A 176 -12.54 -1.99 8.75
C PRO A 176 -11.46 -0.90 8.60
N LYS A 177 -10.50 -0.81 9.54
CA LYS A 177 -9.38 0.12 9.44
C LYS A 177 -8.42 -0.25 8.33
N ALA A 178 -8.15 -1.55 8.14
CA ALA A 178 -7.31 -2.03 7.05
C ALA A 178 -7.96 -1.73 5.69
N LEU A 179 -9.27 -1.96 5.61
CA LEU A 179 -10.05 -1.69 4.39
C LEU A 179 -10.09 -0.19 4.07
N ALA A 180 -10.36 0.66 5.06
CA ALA A 180 -10.32 2.12 4.90
C ALA A 180 -8.92 2.64 4.52
N ALA A 181 -7.86 2.10 5.13
CA ALA A 181 -6.48 2.47 4.79
C ALA A 181 -6.12 2.07 3.35
N LEU A 182 -6.52 0.87 2.92
CA LEU A 182 -6.33 0.43 1.54
C LEU A 182 -7.12 1.31 0.56
N GLN A 183 -8.36 1.67 0.89
CA GLN A 183 -9.18 2.55 0.07
C GLN A 183 -8.54 3.93 -0.10
N ALA A 184 -8.09 4.53 0.99
CA ALA A 184 -7.42 5.82 0.99
C ALA A 184 -6.11 5.77 0.18
N TYR A 185 -5.32 4.70 0.37
CA TYR A 185 -4.09 4.47 -0.39
C TYR A 185 -4.35 4.42 -1.90
N LEU A 186 -5.33 3.62 -2.33
CA LEU A 186 -5.67 3.48 -3.75
C LEU A 186 -6.25 4.76 -4.34
N THR A 187 -7.08 5.49 -3.58
CA THR A 187 -7.64 6.78 -4.01
C THR A 187 -6.54 7.80 -4.25
N ASP A 188 -5.61 7.94 -3.30
CA ASP A 188 -4.50 8.87 -3.45
C ASP A 188 -3.58 8.42 -4.58
N LEU A 189 -3.35 7.10 -4.73
CA LEU A 189 -2.47 6.55 -5.76
C LEU A 189 -3.03 6.86 -7.15
N GLN A 190 -4.34 6.70 -7.33
CA GLN A 190 -5.06 7.02 -8.56
C GLN A 190 -4.82 8.46 -9.02
N ALA A 191 -4.63 9.41 -8.10
CA ALA A 191 -4.45 10.82 -8.43
C ALA A 191 -3.05 11.17 -8.96
N VAL A 192 -2.04 10.30 -8.75
CA VAL A 192 -0.64 10.60 -9.07
C VAL A 192 -0.02 9.68 -10.11
N VAL A 193 -0.69 8.59 -10.48
CA VAL A 193 -0.22 7.62 -11.48
C VAL A 193 -0.79 7.91 -12.88
N SER A 194 -0.29 7.19 -13.86
CA SER A 194 -0.72 7.27 -15.26
C SER A 194 -2.22 6.99 -15.41
N PRO A 195 -2.87 7.51 -16.46
CA PRO A 195 -4.28 7.23 -16.72
C PRO A 195 -4.59 5.73 -16.85
N ALA A 196 -3.66 4.93 -17.38
CA ALA A 196 -3.84 3.48 -17.50
C ALA A 196 -3.85 2.80 -16.12
N PHE A 197 -2.92 3.15 -15.25
CA PHE A 197 -2.89 2.61 -13.89
C PHE A 197 -4.08 3.12 -13.06
N ALA A 198 -4.42 4.40 -13.17
CA ALA A 198 -5.60 4.97 -12.52
C ALA A 198 -6.92 4.27 -12.93
N ALA A 199 -7.06 3.89 -14.21
CA ALA A 199 -8.22 3.15 -14.69
C ALA A 199 -8.29 1.73 -14.10
N ASP A 200 -7.15 1.03 -14.00
CA ASP A 200 -7.10 -0.28 -13.37
C ASP A 200 -7.41 -0.20 -11.86
N ILE A 201 -6.90 0.82 -11.16
CA ILE A 201 -7.23 1.09 -9.75
C ILE A 201 -8.74 1.31 -9.61
N GLN A 202 -9.34 2.15 -10.45
CA GLN A 202 -10.78 2.41 -10.43
C GLN A 202 -11.59 1.13 -10.65
N ALA A 203 -11.19 0.31 -11.63
CA ALA A 203 -11.85 -0.95 -11.93
C ALA A 203 -11.72 -1.96 -10.77
N PHE A 204 -10.60 -1.98 -10.06
CA PHE A 204 -10.44 -2.76 -8.83
C PHE A 204 -11.37 -2.23 -7.73
N MET A 205 -11.33 -0.92 -7.44
CA MET A 205 -12.12 -0.30 -6.38
C MET A 205 -13.63 -0.47 -6.59
N ALA A 206 -14.12 -0.46 -7.82
CA ALA A 206 -15.54 -0.69 -8.14
C ALA A 206 -16.03 -2.12 -7.84
N ARG A 207 -15.12 -3.08 -7.67
CA ARG A 207 -15.44 -4.50 -7.43
C ARG A 207 -15.28 -4.94 -5.97
N VAL A 208 -14.67 -4.10 -5.14
CA VAL A 208 -14.45 -4.36 -3.71
C VAL A 208 -15.55 -3.66 -2.90
N PRO A 209 -16.30 -4.40 -2.06
CA PRO A 209 -17.18 -3.76 -1.09
C PRO A 209 -16.32 -3.16 0.03
N TRP A 210 -16.28 -1.83 0.10
CA TRP A 210 -15.57 -1.05 1.11
C TRP A 210 -16.41 -0.85 2.37
#